data_AF-A0A258KSW2-F1
#
_entry.id   AF-A0A258KSW2-F1
#
_cell.length_a   1.000
_cell.length_b   1.000
_cell.length_c   1.000
_cell.angle_alpha   90.00
_cell.angle_beta   90.00
_cell.angle_gamma   90.00
#
_symmetry.space_group_name_H-M   'P 1'
#
loop_
_entity.id
_entity.type
_entity.pdbx_description
1 polymer ?
#
loop_
_entity_poly.entity_id
_entity_poly.type
_entity_poly.pdbx_seq_one_letter_code
_entity_poly.pdbx_strand_id
1 'polypeptide(L)' 'MESFSLKVDLALQKKNTYYFDLVEGNVLRPLLMHKLEKDAFRNYMKSKGKLGGQNKVPRLSNDRHIAEELNEWISR' A
#
# COMPACT_ATOMS: atom_id res chain seq x y z
N MET A 1 -4.30 -0.68 -14.24
CA MET A 1 -4.16 -0.46 -12.79
C MET A 1 -5.30 0.40 -12.25
N GLU A 2 -5.61 1.52 -12.91
CA GLU A 2 -6.67 2.46 -12.49
C GLU A 2 -8.02 1.82 -12.20
N SER A 3 -8.57 1.01 -13.12
CA SER A 3 -9.85 0.32 -12.90
C SER A 3 -9.85 -0.60 -11.67
N PHE A 4 -8.72 -1.27 -11.40
CA PHE A 4 -8.61 -2.13 -10.21
C PHE A 4 -8.51 -1.29 -8.93
N SER A 5 -7.72 -0.21 -8.95
CA SER A 5 -7.62 0.72 -7.83
C SER A 5 -9.00 1.30 -7.49
N LEU A 6 -9.74 1.76 -8.49
CA LEU A 6 -11.10 2.31 -8.31
C LEU A 6 -12.06 1.27 -7.73
N LYS A 7 -12.01 0.01 -8.20
CA LYS A 7 -12.85 -1.07 -7.65
C LYS A 7 -12.56 -1.33 -6.17
N VAL A 8 -11.28 -1.32 -5.79
CA VAL A 8 -10.88 -1.49 -4.38
C VAL A 8 -11.30 -0.29 -3.54
N ASP A 9 -11.06 0.92 -4.02
CA ASP A 9 -11.46 2.17 -3.38
C ASP A 9 -12.97 2.20 -3.07
N LEU A 10 -13.80 1.90 -4.08
CA LEU A 10 -15.26 1.81 -3.91
C LEU A 10 -15.67 0.69 -2.94
N ALA A 11 -14.96 -0.44 -2.93
CA ALA A 11 -15.23 -1.51 -1.96
C ALA A 11 -14.88 -1.11 -0.52
N LEU A 12 -13.83 -0.30 -0.33
CA LEU A 12 -13.47 0.25 0.98
C LEU A 12 -14.50 1.26 1.46
N GLN A 13 -14.92 2.18 0.59
CA GLN A 13 -15.97 3.16 0.88
C GLN A 13 -17.28 2.47 1.30
N LYS A 14 -17.68 1.39 0.63
CA LYS A 14 -18.86 0.60 1.00
C LYS A 14 -18.76 -0.10 2.36
N LYS A 15 -17.55 -0.46 2.79
CA LYS A 15 -17.31 -1.18 4.06
C LYS A 15 -17.07 -0.24 5.24
N ASN A 16 -16.71 1.01 4.99
CA ASN A 16 -16.38 2.00 6.00
C ASN A 16 -16.99 3.35 5.59
N THR A 17 -18.14 3.66 6.16
CA THR A 17 -18.87 4.92 5.90
C THR A 17 -18.04 6.15 6.27
N TYR A 18 -17.24 6.08 7.33
CA TYR A 18 -16.35 7.18 7.69
C TYR A 18 -15.27 7.42 6.62
N TYR A 19 -14.73 6.35 6.02
CA TYR A 19 -13.80 6.50 4.89
C TYR A 19 -14.48 7.13 3.67
N PHE A 20 -15.73 6.76 3.38
CA PHE A 20 -16.53 7.38 2.33
C PHE A 20 -16.69 8.90 2.58
N ASP A 21 -17.13 9.29 3.78
CA ASP A 21 -17.35 10.71 4.13
C ASP A 21 -16.06 11.54 3.97
N LEU A 22 -14.90 10.98 4.34
CA LEU A 22 -13.62 11.67 4.20
C LEU A 22 -13.20 11.86 2.73
N VAL A 23 -13.49 10.90 1.85
CA VAL A 23 -13.22 11.03 0.41
C VAL A 23 -14.21 12.00 -0.24
N GLU A 24 -15.51 11.88 0.06
CA GLU A 24 -16.55 12.80 -0.45
C GLU A 24 -16.29 14.25 -0.01
N GLY A 25 -15.90 14.44 1.27
CA GLY A 25 -15.53 15.72 1.82
C GLY A 25 -14.18 16.28 1.35
N ASN A 26 -13.49 15.61 0.42
CA ASN A 26 -12.15 15.96 -0.07
C ASN A 26 -11.07 16.09 1.02
N VAL A 27 -11.28 15.45 2.18
CA VAL A 27 -10.29 15.37 3.28
C VAL A 27 -9.23 14.33 2.94
N LEU A 28 -9.65 13.21 2.36
CA LEU A 28 -8.77 12.18 1.83
C LEU A 28 -8.84 12.14 0.31
N ARG A 29 -7.67 11.88 -0.30
CA ARG A 29 -7.60 11.54 -1.72
C ARG A 29 -8.09 10.10 -1.97
N PRO A 30 -8.49 9.76 -3.22
CA PRO A 30 -8.74 8.38 -3.61
C PRO A 30 -7.52 7.47 -3.40
N LEU A 31 -7.76 6.18 -3.16
CA LEU A 31 -6.75 5.15 -2.97
C LEU A 31 -5.68 5.15 -4.08
N LEU A 32 -4.43 5.25 -3.65
CA LEU A 32 -3.27 5.02 -4.50
C LEU A 32 -2.83 3.56 -4.47
N MET A 33 -2.49 3.03 -5.65
CA MET A 33 -1.97 1.68 -5.78
C MET A 33 -0.73 1.65 -6.68
N HIS A 34 0.34 1.07 -6.15
CA HIS A 34 1.59 0.86 -6.88
C HIS A 34 1.77 -0.63 -7.14
N LYS A 35 2.05 -0.99 -8.40
CA LYS A 35 2.49 -2.34 -8.73
C LYS A 35 3.93 -2.47 -8.30
N LEU A 36 4.25 -3.56 -7.63
CA LEU A 36 5.62 -3.89 -7.28
C LEU A 36 6.15 -5.00 -8.19
N GLU A 37 7.46 -4.99 -8.39
CA GLU A 37 8.19 -6.09 -9.02
C GLU A 37 7.97 -7.40 -8.27
N LYS A 38 8.17 -8.52 -8.97
CA LYS A 38 8.12 -9.83 -8.34
C LYS A 38 9.17 -9.90 -7.23
N ASP A 39 8.78 -10.48 -6.09
CA ASP A 39 9.64 -10.62 -4.91
C ASP A 39 10.08 -9.29 -4.25
N ALA A 40 9.45 -8.15 -4.57
CA ALA A 40 9.78 -6.83 -3.99
C ALA A 40 9.89 -6.82 -2.46
N PHE A 41 8.89 -7.34 -1.75
CA PHE A 41 8.93 -7.42 -0.28
C PHE A 41 10.06 -8.32 0.25
N ARG A 42 10.40 -9.39 -0.47
CA ARG A 42 11.51 -10.27 -0.11
C ARG A 42 12.85 -9.55 -0.29
N ASN A 43 13.01 -8.84 -1.41
CA ASN A 43 14.21 -8.05 -1.71
C ASN A 43 14.37 -6.87 -0.74
N TYR A 44 13.29 -6.19 -0.41
CA TYR A 44 13.23 -5.17 0.64
C TYR A 44 13.69 -5.71 2.00
N MET A 45 13.14 -6.85 2.45
CA MET A 45 13.59 -7.45 3.71
C MET A 45 15.06 -7.86 3.65
N LYS A 46 15.56 -8.28 2.49
CA LYS A 46 16.97 -8.63 2.28
C LYS A 46 17.87 -7.41 2.40
N SER A 47 17.50 -6.28 1.78
CA SER A 47 18.29 -5.04 1.83
C SER A 47 18.36 -4.48 3.26
N LYS A 48 17.35 -4.72 4.09
CA LYS A 48 17.36 -4.38 5.51
C LYS A 48 18.10 -5.38 6.41
N GLY A 49 18.67 -6.46 5.87
CA GLY A 49 19.27 -7.54 6.66
C GLY A 49 18.25 -8.33 7.49
N LYS A 50 16.95 -8.23 7.16
CA LYS A 50 15.82 -8.83 7.88
C LYS A 50 15.19 -10.01 7.13
N LEU A 51 15.79 -10.46 6.02
CA LEU A 51 15.31 -11.62 5.29
C LEU A 51 15.67 -12.90 6.05
N GLY A 52 14.66 -13.59 6.57
CA GLY A 52 14.83 -14.74 7.46
C GLY A 52 14.65 -14.38 8.95
N GLY A 53 14.45 -15.39 9.79
CA GLY A 53 14.17 -15.19 11.22
C GLY A 53 12.71 -14.82 11.53
N GLN A 54 12.46 -14.13 12.65
CA GLN A 54 11.12 -13.76 13.12
C GLN A 54 10.59 -12.43 12.54
N ASN A 55 11.36 -11.76 11.68
CA ASN A 55 10.96 -10.47 11.11
C ASN A 55 9.87 -10.64 10.04
N LYS A 56 8.72 -9.97 10.23
CA LYS A 56 7.59 -9.97 9.30
C LYS A 56 7.45 -8.59 8.65
N VAL A 57 7.08 -8.58 7.37
CA VAL A 57 6.70 -7.34 6.67
C VAL A 57 5.38 -6.83 7.22
N PRO A 58 5.30 -5.59 7.72
CA PRO A 58 4.04 -4.97 8.13
C PRO A 58 3.07 -4.85 6.95
N ARG A 59 1.80 -5.18 7.18
CA ARG A 59 0.74 -5.12 6.14
C ARG A 59 -0.09 -3.84 6.20
N LEU A 60 0.03 -3.10 7.29
CA LEU A 60 -0.66 -1.84 7.55
C LEU A 60 0.30 -0.95 8.38
N SER A 61 0.41 0.32 8.02
CA SER A 61 1.15 1.35 8.76
C SER A 61 0.35 2.65 8.72
N ASN A 62 0.55 3.50 9.74
CA ASN A 62 0.01 4.85 9.79
C ASN A 62 0.95 5.89 9.15
N ASP A 63 2.15 5.47 8.76
CA ASP A 63 3.14 6.29 8.06
C ASP A 63 3.49 5.71 6.68
N ARG A 64 4.32 6.45 5.94
CA ARG A 64 4.76 6.08 4.60
C ARG A 64 6.16 5.48 4.55
N HIS A 65 6.81 5.25 5.68
CA HIS A 65 8.24 4.91 5.70
C HIS A 65 8.54 3.64 4.89
N ILE A 66 7.81 2.55 5.13
CA ILE A 66 7.98 1.30 4.36
C ILE A 66 7.57 1.48 2.90
N ALA A 67 6.52 2.25 2.63
CA ALA A 67 6.06 2.51 1.27
C ALA A 67 7.10 3.30 0.46
N GLU A 68 7.75 4.28 1.08
CA GLU A 68 8.82 5.09 0.49
C GLU A 68 10.06 4.25 0.21
N GLU A 69 10.44 3.39 1.14
CA GLU A 69 11.54 2.44 0.92
C GLU A 69 11.23 1.45 -0.19
N LEU A 70 9.97 1.02 -0.33
CA LEU A 70 9.54 0.12 -1.40
C LEU A 70 9.52 0.76 -2.80
N ASN A 71 9.70 2.08 -2.92
CA ASN A 71 9.71 2.77 -4.21
C ASN A 71 10.77 2.22 -5.18
N GLU A 72 11.89 1.70 -4.66
CA GLU A 72 12.95 1.08 -5.45
C GLU A 72 12.49 -0.13 -6.27
N TRP A 73 11.39 -0.78 -5.85
CA TRP A 73 10.82 -1.97 -6.51
C TRP A 73 9.45 -1.71 -7.13
N ILE A 74 9.07 -0.45 -7.38
CA ILE A 74 7.85 -0.16 -8.16
C ILE A 74 8.08 -0.61 -9.60
N SER A 75 7.19 -1.45 -10.12
CA SER A 75 7.21 -1.85 -11.53
C SER A 75 7.02 -0.62 -12.41
N ARG A 76 7.98 -0.39 -13.30
CA ARG A 76 7.86 0.58 -14.39
C ARG A 76 6.95 0.05 -15.50
#